data_AF-A0A6G0HMV5-F1
#
_entry.id   AF-A0A6G0HMV5-F1
#
_cell.length_a   1.000
_cell.length_b   1.000
_cell.length_c   1.000
_cell.angle_alpha   90.00
_cell.angle_beta   90.00
_cell.angle_gamma   90.00
#
_symmetry.space_group_name_H-M   'P 1'
#
loop_
_entity.id
_entity.type
_entity.pdbx_description
1 polymer ?
#
loop_
_entity_poly.entity_id
_entity_poly.type
_entity_poly.pdbx_seq_one_letter_code
_entity_poly.pdbx_strand_id
1 'polypeptide(L)'
;MAKPTKFDRVVKREVCRIITRGTQTYSVLDGAPSESQSKFLLSIKEKAEEESSGRCRTYGVSFVDTSVGYFHVGQFPDDRHCSRLRTLIAHFAPAEVLFEKGNPSVETRKILKASLSSALQEGLNAGTQFWDAQKTLKTLSEEDYFSETAGKDQGAGKNFLPALLKNMTSESDSLCLTPKEGYELALSALGGCIFYLKKCLVDQELLSMANFEEYIPVDVEMEKAAGPASFFAQTRQRMVLDGVTLANLEIFQSGTGGTEGTLLERLDTCSTPFGKRLLKQWLCAPLCNPTSINDRLNAVEDLMGAQAQATEVSDLLKKLPDLERLLSKIHSIGTPLKGQDHPDSRAVLYEEVTYSKRKITDFLSALEGFKTMQEIISVLAPVSDESRSKLLCQIVTLKSEKDGLFPDLSAELKRWDTAFDHQKARTTGVISPKAGFDPEYDQALAGVKNCERELQEYLDRQKKRLGCKNMSYWGTGRNRYQMEVPDSVSERNIPEEYEVKSTKKGWKRYVTKESERLFSELQGFEEKRDAACERLHEEALLQL
;
A
#
# COMPACT_ATOMS: atom_id res chain seq x y z
N MET A 1 7.39 6.47 44.77
CA MET A 1 7.08 5.39 43.80
C MET A 1 5.80 4.69 44.26
N ALA A 2 4.77 4.66 43.43
CA ALA A 2 3.53 3.96 43.74
C ALA A 2 3.78 2.45 43.81
N LYS A 3 3.13 1.73 44.74
CA LYS A 3 3.23 0.27 44.81
C LYS A 3 2.58 -0.36 43.57
N PRO A 4 3.24 -1.31 42.90
CA PRO A 4 2.66 -1.99 41.75
C PRO A 4 1.37 -2.71 42.15
N THR A 5 0.31 -2.45 41.40
CA THR A 5 -1.02 -3.01 41.55
C THR A 5 -1.12 -4.36 40.86
N LYS A 6 -2.27 -5.04 41.02
CA LYS A 6 -2.57 -6.27 40.27
C LYS A 6 -2.61 -6.07 38.75
N PHE A 7 -2.86 -4.83 38.29
CA PHE A 7 -2.96 -4.50 36.87
C PHE A 7 -1.59 -4.33 36.21
N ASP A 8 -0.54 -4.05 36.99
CA ASP A 8 0.84 -3.92 36.49
C ASP A 8 1.50 -5.28 36.23
N ARG A 9 0.80 -6.39 36.55
CA ARG A 9 1.28 -7.76 36.38
C ARG A 9 0.86 -8.40 35.05
N VAL A 10 0.13 -7.68 34.21
CA VAL A 10 -0.31 -8.18 32.90
C VAL A 10 0.37 -7.41 31.78
N VAL A 11 0.63 -8.09 30.66
CA VAL A 11 1.12 -7.42 29.44
C VAL A 11 0.09 -6.42 28.93
N LYS A 12 0.56 -5.26 28.46
CA LYS A 12 -0.28 -4.23 27.83
C LYS A 12 -0.97 -4.84 26.60
N ARG A 13 -2.27 -4.56 26.46
CA ARG A 13 -3.06 -4.94 25.29
C ARG A 13 -3.79 -3.70 24.78
N GLU A 14 -3.74 -3.51 23.48
CA GLU A 14 -4.40 -2.42 22.77
C GLU A 14 -4.82 -2.91 21.38
N VAL A 15 -5.72 -2.18 20.72
CA VAL A 15 -6.20 -2.53 19.38
C VAL A 15 -5.13 -2.12 18.37
N CYS A 16 -4.66 -3.07 17.55
CA CYS A 16 -3.72 -2.79 16.46
C CYS A 16 -4.40 -2.58 15.11
N ARG A 17 -5.62 -3.08 14.94
CA ARG A 17 -6.36 -3.03 13.68
C ARG A 17 -7.86 -3.31 13.88
N ILE A 18 -8.71 -2.67 13.09
CA ILE A 18 -10.11 -3.10 12.91
C ILE A 18 -10.33 -3.41 11.42
N ILE A 19 -10.74 -4.64 11.14
CA ILE A 19 -10.95 -5.12 9.77
C ILE A 19 -12.46 -5.26 9.54
N THR A 20 -12.93 -4.63 8.47
CA THR A 20 -14.33 -4.68 8.02
C THR A 20 -14.36 -5.08 6.54
N ARG A 21 -15.55 -5.23 5.94
CA ARG A 21 -15.64 -5.56 4.50
C ARG A 21 -15.21 -4.38 3.62
N GLY A 22 -15.33 -3.14 4.10
CA GLY A 22 -14.88 -1.94 3.39
C GLY A 22 -13.47 -1.47 3.73
N THR A 23 -12.79 -2.08 4.71
CA THR A 23 -11.44 -1.65 5.16
C THR A 23 -10.37 -2.73 5.03
N GLN A 24 -10.55 -3.70 4.13
CA GLN A 24 -9.55 -4.74 3.87
C GLN A 24 -8.40 -4.17 3.05
N THR A 25 -7.16 -4.31 3.54
CA THR A 25 -5.94 -3.91 2.82
C THR A 25 -5.10 -5.11 2.37
N TYR A 26 -5.52 -6.33 2.74
CA TYR A 26 -4.82 -7.58 2.42
C TYR A 26 -3.35 -7.56 2.85
N SER A 27 -3.13 -7.13 4.10
CA SER A 27 -1.81 -7.11 4.73
C SER A 27 -1.19 -8.51 4.82
N VAL A 28 0.05 -8.61 5.27
CA VAL A 28 0.76 -9.89 5.43
C VAL A 28 0.05 -10.84 6.43
N LEU A 29 -0.71 -10.26 7.36
CA LEU A 29 -1.52 -10.97 8.36
C LEU A 29 -2.88 -11.43 7.81
N ASP A 30 -3.37 -10.79 6.75
CA ASP A 30 -4.68 -11.03 6.18
C ASP A 30 -4.65 -12.18 5.15
N GLY A 31 -5.84 -12.70 4.83
CA GLY A 31 -6.01 -13.64 3.72
C GLY A 31 -5.84 -12.95 2.36
N ALA A 32 -5.63 -13.74 1.31
CA ALA A 32 -5.66 -13.23 -0.06
C ALA A 32 -7.07 -12.71 -0.43
N PRO A 33 -7.18 -11.76 -1.38
CA PRO A 33 -8.47 -11.30 -1.87
C PRO A 33 -9.32 -12.46 -2.40
N SER A 34 -10.61 -12.49 -2.01
CA SER A 34 -11.56 -13.49 -2.53
C SER A 34 -11.93 -13.26 -3.99
N GLU A 35 -11.85 -12.00 -4.45
CA GLU A 35 -12.32 -11.54 -5.76
C GLU A 35 -11.35 -10.49 -6.33
N SER A 36 -11.25 -10.43 -7.66
CA SER A 36 -10.49 -9.39 -8.37
C SER A 36 -11.20 -8.03 -8.34
N GLN A 37 -12.52 -8.02 -8.15
CA GLN A 37 -13.34 -6.81 -8.15
C GLN A 37 -13.07 -5.93 -6.93
N SER A 38 -13.20 -4.61 -7.13
CA SER A 38 -13.05 -3.62 -6.08
C SER A 38 -14.26 -3.61 -5.15
N LYS A 39 -13.99 -3.44 -3.85
CA LYS A 39 -14.99 -3.30 -2.79
C LYS A 39 -14.79 -1.92 -2.16
N PHE A 40 -15.75 -1.02 -2.36
CA PHE A 40 -15.59 0.37 -1.95
C PHE A 40 -16.12 0.61 -0.54
N LEU A 41 -15.41 1.46 0.20
CA LEU A 41 -15.92 2.18 1.36
C LEU A 41 -16.47 3.53 0.87
N LEU A 42 -17.76 3.80 1.06
CA LEU A 42 -18.40 5.03 0.60
C LEU A 42 -18.88 5.88 1.77
N SER A 43 -18.42 7.12 1.87
CA SER A 43 -18.92 8.14 2.79
C SER A 43 -19.83 9.13 2.06
N ILE A 44 -21.02 9.39 2.59
CA ILE A 44 -22.03 10.25 1.97
C ILE A 44 -22.49 11.34 2.93
N LYS A 45 -22.56 12.56 2.42
CA LYS A 45 -23.16 13.73 3.07
C LYS A 45 -24.23 14.32 2.16
N GLU A 46 -25.41 14.60 2.69
CA GLU A 46 -26.54 15.16 1.94
C GLU A 46 -26.86 16.58 2.44
N LYS A 47 -27.18 17.48 1.51
CA LYS A 47 -27.79 18.79 1.78
C LYS A 47 -29.08 18.90 0.97
N ALA A 48 -30.18 19.13 1.66
CA ALA A 48 -31.45 19.42 1.00
C ALA A 48 -31.46 20.88 0.54
N GLU A 49 -31.92 21.13 -0.69
CA GLU A 49 -32.12 22.46 -1.23
C GLU A 49 -33.64 22.67 -1.44
N GLU A 50 -34.16 23.76 -0.86
CA GLU A 50 -35.54 24.18 -1.09
C GLU A 50 -35.57 25.15 -2.26
N GLU A 51 -35.66 24.63 -3.48
CA GLU A 51 -35.94 25.45 -4.66
C GLU A 51 -37.44 25.47 -4.98
N SER A 52 -37.92 26.61 -5.49
CA SER A 52 -39.31 26.84 -5.91
C SER A 52 -39.80 25.90 -7.04
N SER A 53 -38.90 25.15 -7.68
CA SER A 53 -39.14 24.23 -8.80
C SER A 53 -39.24 22.76 -8.39
N GLY A 54 -38.89 22.39 -7.15
CA GLY A 54 -38.94 21.01 -6.65
C GLY A 54 -37.90 20.72 -5.55
N ARG A 55 -38.01 19.56 -4.89
CA ARG A 55 -37.00 19.08 -3.94
C ARG A 55 -35.76 18.59 -4.69
N CYS A 56 -34.76 19.46 -4.84
CA CYS A 56 -33.43 19.11 -5.31
C CYS A 56 -32.51 18.87 -4.10
N ARG A 57 -31.44 18.08 -4.31
CA ARG A 57 -30.52 17.72 -3.24
C ARG A 57 -29.11 17.76 -3.77
N THR A 58 -28.17 18.09 -2.89
CA THR A 58 -26.75 18.05 -3.23
C THR A 58 -26.08 17.01 -2.36
N TYR A 59 -25.31 16.12 -3.00
CA TYR A 59 -24.52 15.11 -2.33
C TYR A 59 -23.05 15.49 -2.34
N GLY A 60 -22.38 15.29 -1.21
CA GLY A 60 -20.94 15.13 -1.13
C GLY A 60 -20.62 13.66 -0.91
N VAL A 61 -19.65 13.16 -1.68
CA VAL A 61 -19.24 11.76 -1.63
C VAL A 61 -17.73 11.66 -1.51
N SER A 62 -17.29 10.66 -0.76
CA SER A 62 -15.89 10.23 -0.71
C SER A 62 -15.87 8.71 -0.68
N PHE A 63 -15.24 8.06 -1.65
CA PHE A 63 -15.15 6.61 -1.67
C PHE A 63 -13.78 6.10 -2.11
N VAL A 64 -13.41 4.93 -1.59
CA VAL A 64 -12.07 4.35 -1.78
C VAL A 64 -12.15 2.83 -1.79
N ASP A 65 -11.36 2.19 -2.66
CA ASP A 65 -10.98 0.79 -2.51
C ASP A 65 -9.74 0.74 -1.62
N THR A 66 -9.88 0.31 -0.36
CA THR A 66 -8.77 0.27 0.60
C THR A 66 -7.66 -0.71 0.24
N SER A 67 -7.89 -1.60 -0.75
CA SER A 67 -6.84 -2.48 -1.26
C SER A 67 -5.93 -1.82 -2.30
N VAL A 68 -6.35 -0.66 -2.85
CA VAL A 68 -5.61 0.11 -3.86
C VAL A 68 -5.24 1.52 -3.34
N GLY A 69 -6.01 2.07 -2.40
CA GLY A 69 -5.72 3.38 -1.80
C GLY A 69 -6.04 4.58 -2.69
N TYR A 70 -6.89 4.41 -3.70
CA TYR A 70 -7.29 5.49 -4.61
C TYR A 70 -8.61 6.14 -4.16
N PHE A 71 -8.56 7.39 -3.71
CA PHE A 71 -9.71 8.12 -3.17
C PHE A 71 -10.42 8.92 -4.25
N HIS A 72 -11.72 8.69 -4.41
CA HIS A 72 -12.59 9.51 -5.24
C HIS A 72 -13.40 10.46 -4.35
N VAL A 73 -13.31 11.76 -4.60
CA VAL A 73 -13.96 12.80 -3.79
C VAL A 73 -14.72 13.74 -4.71
N GLY A 74 -15.99 14.02 -4.43
CA GLY A 74 -16.79 14.87 -5.31
C GLY A 74 -18.04 15.43 -4.65
N GLN A 75 -18.59 16.49 -5.25
CA GLN A 75 -19.86 17.10 -4.84
C GLN A 75 -20.70 17.38 -6.09
N PHE A 76 -21.98 17.01 -6.05
CA PHE A 76 -22.88 17.21 -7.18
C PHE A 76 -24.34 17.39 -6.74
N PRO A 77 -25.12 18.22 -7.45
CA PRO A 77 -26.57 18.24 -7.30
C PRO A 77 -27.18 16.97 -7.89
N ASP A 78 -28.33 16.55 -7.41
CA ASP A 78 -29.04 15.36 -7.82
C ASP A 78 -30.55 15.62 -7.86
N ASP A 79 -31.25 14.82 -8.65
CA ASP A 79 -32.68 14.94 -8.83
C ASP A 79 -33.47 14.36 -7.64
N ARG A 80 -34.79 14.58 -7.66
CA ARG A 80 -35.71 14.06 -6.64
C ARG A 80 -35.73 12.52 -6.53
N HIS A 81 -35.23 11.80 -7.53
CA HIS A 81 -35.16 10.34 -7.59
C HIS A 81 -33.77 9.80 -7.19
N CYS A 82 -32.82 10.70 -6.97
CA CYS A 82 -31.42 10.47 -6.69
C CYS A 82 -30.75 9.61 -7.78
N SER A 83 -30.98 9.97 -9.04
CA SER A 83 -30.49 9.22 -10.20
C SER A 83 -28.96 9.19 -10.28
N ARG A 84 -28.28 10.29 -9.95
CA ARG A 84 -26.81 10.34 -9.93
C ARG A 84 -26.24 9.49 -8.80
N LEU A 85 -26.82 9.56 -7.60
CA LEU A 85 -26.43 8.69 -6.49
C LEU A 85 -26.62 7.20 -6.82
N ARG A 86 -27.75 6.83 -7.43
CA ARG A 86 -28.01 5.44 -7.86
C ARG A 86 -26.99 4.97 -8.89
N THR A 87 -26.64 5.85 -9.84
CA THR A 87 -25.62 5.57 -10.86
C THR A 87 -24.24 5.38 -10.21
N LEU A 88 -23.84 6.25 -9.28
CA LEU A 88 -22.61 6.10 -8.50
C LEU A 88 -22.55 4.73 -7.81
N ILE A 89 -23.60 4.38 -7.07
CA ILE A 89 -23.67 3.11 -6.32
C ILE A 89 -23.59 1.90 -7.26
N ALA A 90 -24.22 1.97 -8.43
CA ALA A 90 -24.17 0.90 -9.42
C ALA A 90 -22.79 0.74 -10.07
N HIS A 91 -22.12 1.85 -10.38
CA HIS A 91 -20.78 1.86 -10.98
C HIS A 91 -19.70 1.44 -9.97
N PHE A 92 -19.81 1.94 -8.75
CA PHE A 92 -18.86 1.76 -7.65
C PHE A 92 -19.55 1.09 -6.46
N ALA A 93 -19.92 -0.18 -6.61
CA ALA A 93 -20.65 -0.94 -5.59
C ALA A 93 -19.91 -0.94 -4.23
N PRO A 94 -20.42 -0.22 -3.21
CA PRO A 94 -19.80 -0.17 -1.90
C PRO A 94 -20.12 -1.43 -1.10
N ALA A 95 -19.10 -1.96 -0.41
CA ALA A 95 -19.26 -3.00 0.59
C ALA A 95 -19.65 -2.43 1.95
N GLU A 96 -19.42 -1.13 2.16
CA GLU A 96 -19.67 -0.43 3.41
C GLU A 96 -19.95 1.05 3.16
N VAL A 97 -20.95 1.60 3.85
CA VAL A 97 -21.41 2.98 3.70
C VAL A 97 -21.38 3.71 5.04
N LEU A 98 -20.72 4.87 5.06
CA LEU A 98 -20.64 5.80 6.17
C LEU A 98 -21.56 6.99 5.91
N PHE A 99 -22.27 7.43 6.95
CA PHE A 99 -23.09 8.64 6.87
C PHE A 99 -23.23 9.32 8.23
N GLU A 100 -23.53 10.61 8.24
CA GLU A 100 -23.82 11.33 9.48
C GLU A 100 -25.21 10.95 10.02
N LYS A 101 -25.30 10.61 11.31
CA LYS A 101 -26.58 10.30 11.97
C LYS A 101 -27.55 11.48 11.83
N GLY A 102 -28.76 11.19 11.37
CA GLY A 102 -29.79 12.19 11.12
C GLY A 102 -29.68 12.94 9.79
N ASN A 103 -28.57 12.81 9.04
CA ASN A 103 -28.37 13.57 7.80
C ASN A 103 -29.05 12.96 6.55
N PRO A 104 -28.90 11.65 6.22
CA PRO A 104 -29.59 11.10 5.06
C PRO A 104 -31.10 11.22 5.15
N SER A 105 -31.72 11.65 4.05
CA SER A 105 -33.17 11.76 3.95
C SER A 105 -33.86 10.39 3.86
N VAL A 106 -35.19 10.40 3.93
CA VAL A 106 -36.00 9.17 3.83
C VAL A 106 -35.78 8.46 2.50
N GLU A 107 -35.66 9.20 1.41
CA GLU A 107 -35.42 8.65 0.08
C GLU A 107 -34.01 8.05 -0.02
N THR A 108 -32.98 8.76 0.45
CA THR A 108 -31.59 8.25 0.49
C THR A 108 -31.50 6.96 1.31
N ARG A 109 -32.14 6.93 2.49
CA ARG A 109 -32.19 5.72 3.33
C ARG A 109 -32.88 4.55 2.64
N LYS A 110 -33.93 4.81 1.85
CA LYS A 110 -34.59 3.75 1.05
C LYS A 110 -33.65 3.20 -0.01
N ILE A 111 -32.88 4.06 -0.68
CA ILE A 111 -31.88 3.63 -1.68
C ILE A 111 -30.81 2.77 -1.02
N LEU A 112 -30.22 3.24 0.07
CA LEU A 112 -29.19 2.48 0.80
C LEU A 112 -29.72 1.12 1.27
N LYS A 113 -30.96 1.04 1.77
CA LYS A 113 -31.53 -0.24 2.21
C LYS A 113 -31.89 -1.19 1.06
N ALA A 114 -32.34 -0.66 -0.08
CA ALA A 114 -32.80 -1.47 -1.20
C ALA A 114 -31.63 -1.93 -2.08
N SER A 115 -30.79 -1.00 -2.52
CA SER A 115 -29.68 -1.26 -3.44
C SER A 115 -28.44 -1.82 -2.74
N LEU A 116 -28.29 -1.56 -1.44
CA LEU A 116 -27.10 -1.94 -0.65
C LEU A 116 -27.49 -2.77 0.57
N SER A 117 -28.43 -3.70 0.39
CA SER A 117 -28.92 -4.58 1.46
C SER A 117 -27.83 -5.48 2.06
N SER A 118 -26.78 -5.79 1.30
CA SER A 118 -25.63 -6.60 1.74
C SER A 118 -24.45 -5.77 2.25
N ALA A 119 -24.48 -4.45 2.09
CA ALA A 119 -23.43 -3.55 2.54
C ALA A 119 -23.61 -3.17 4.01
N LEU A 120 -22.51 -3.02 4.72
CA LEU A 120 -22.51 -2.52 6.10
C LEU A 120 -22.89 -1.03 6.09
N GLN A 121 -23.68 -0.59 7.07
CA GLN A 121 -24.16 0.79 7.18
C GLN A 121 -23.78 1.36 8.55
N GLU A 122 -22.88 2.34 8.56
CA GLU A 122 -22.33 2.93 9.77
C GLU A 122 -22.76 4.40 9.90
N GLY A 123 -23.58 4.66 10.92
CA GLY A 123 -23.98 6.02 11.29
C GLY A 123 -22.96 6.64 12.22
N LEU A 124 -22.33 7.74 11.80
CA LEU A 124 -21.34 8.50 12.55
C LEU A 124 -21.97 9.72 13.24
N ASN A 125 -21.55 10.02 14.47
CA ASN A 125 -22.00 11.20 15.20
C ASN A 125 -21.48 12.50 14.54
N ALA A 126 -22.37 13.45 14.30
CA ALA A 126 -22.04 14.76 13.71
C ALA A 126 -20.94 15.50 14.51
N GLY A 127 -20.01 16.13 13.79
CA GLY A 127 -18.90 16.94 14.31
C GLY A 127 -17.77 16.14 14.97
N THR A 128 -18.10 15.18 15.82
CA THR A 128 -17.12 14.35 16.55
C THR A 128 -16.53 13.25 15.67
N GLN A 129 -17.38 12.53 14.94
CA GLN A 129 -17.01 11.38 14.10
C GLN A 129 -17.17 11.70 12.61
N PHE A 130 -18.31 12.27 12.21
CA PHE A 130 -18.48 12.81 10.86
C PHE A 130 -18.07 14.27 10.88
N TRP A 131 -16.86 14.56 10.44
CA TRP A 131 -16.29 15.91 10.52
C TRP A 131 -16.92 16.85 9.49
N ASP A 132 -16.98 18.14 9.85
CA ASP A 132 -17.22 19.20 8.86
C ASP A 132 -15.97 19.43 7.99
N ALA A 133 -16.15 20.14 6.89
CA ALA A 133 -15.09 20.38 5.90
C ALA A 133 -13.85 21.05 6.51
N GLN A 134 -14.04 22.05 7.38
CA GLN A 134 -12.95 22.80 7.99
C GLN A 134 -12.13 21.92 8.94
N LYS A 135 -12.79 21.08 9.75
CA LYS A 135 -12.12 20.12 10.62
C LYS A 135 -11.38 19.06 9.80
N THR A 136 -11.91 18.62 8.66
CA THR A 136 -11.19 17.71 7.74
C THR A 136 -9.88 18.33 7.27
N LEU A 137 -9.92 19.55 6.73
CA LEU A 137 -8.72 20.24 6.23
C LEU A 137 -7.70 20.48 7.35
N LYS A 138 -8.17 20.92 8.52
CA LYS A 138 -7.32 21.08 9.70
C LYS A 138 -6.64 19.76 10.10
N THR A 139 -7.39 18.66 10.16
CA THR A 139 -6.83 17.35 10.52
C THR A 139 -5.81 16.88 9.48
N LEU A 140 -6.09 17.07 8.19
CA LEU A 140 -5.14 16.75 7.12
C LEU A 140 -3.83 17.55 7.22
N SER A 141 -3.90 18.81 7.66
CA SER A 141 -2.71 19.64 7.88
C SER A 141 -1.93 19.29 9.15
N GLU A 142 -2.59 18.68 10.15
CA GLU A 142 -1.98 18.32 11.43
C GLU A 142 -1.32 16.93 11.41
N GLU A 143 -1.82 16.00 10.59
CA GLU A 143 -1.46 14.57 10.66
C GLU A 143 -0.32 14.14 9.71
N ASP A 144 0.46 15.07 9.15
CA ASP A 144 1.66 14.81 8.33
C ASP A 144 1.51 13.76 7.20
N TYR A 145 0.27 13.41 6.80
CA TYR A 145 -0.01 12.30 5.88
C TYR A 145 0.79 12.38 4.57
N PHE A 146 1.03 13.59 4.07
CA PHE A 146 1.60 13.83 2.74
C PHE A 146 3.07 14.28 2.76
N SER A 147 3.77 14.17 3.90
CA SER A 147 5.17 14.62 4.03
C SER A 147 6.13 13.87 3.11
N GLU A 148 5.92 12.57 2.93
CA GLU A 148 6.75 11.70 2.08
C GLU A 148 6.66 12.08 0.60
N THR A 149 5.44 12.32 0.10
CA THR A 149 5.19 12.70 -1.29
C THR A 149 5.72 14.10 -1.59
N ALA A 150 5.63 15.00 -0.61
CA ALA A 150 6.16 16.37 -0.70
C ALA A 150 7.69 16.41 -0.89
N GLY A 151 8.43 15.45 -0.33
CA GLY A 151 9.89 15.37 -0.47
C GLY A 151 10.39 15.14 -1.90
N LYS A 152 9.54 14.61 -2.80
CA LYS A 152 9.85 14.41 -4.22
C LYS A 152 9.63 15.69 -5.05
N ASP A 153 8.72 16.57 -4.63
CA ASP A 153 8.47 17.88 -5.26
C ASP A 153 9.22 18.98 -4.51
N GLN A 154 10.44 19.30 -4.97
CA GLN A 154 11.30 20.33 -4.39
C GLN A 154 10.57 21.69 -4.29
N GLY A 155 10.05 22.04 -3.10
CA GLY A 155 9.62 23.42 -2.78
C GLY A 155 8.41 23.59 -1.88
N ALA A 156 7.61 22.55 -1.59
CA ALA A 156 6.46 22.70 -0.69
C ALA A 156 6.89 22.44 0.77
N GLY A 157 6.81 23.46 1.62
CA GLY A 157 6.96 23.30 3.08
C GLY A 157 5.88 22.39 3.68
N LYS A 158 5.83 22.30 5.02
CA LYS A 158 4.93 21.45 5.84
C LYS A 158 3.43 21.38 5.48
N ASN A 159 2.94 22.16 4.51
CA ASN A 159 1.54 22.23 4.09
C ASN A 159 1.34 21.71 2.65
N PHE A 160 1.93 20.57 2.30
CA PHE A 160 1.67 19.96 1.00
C PHE A 160 0.29 19.28 1.01
N LEU A 161 -0.55 19.63 0.04
CA LEU A 161 -1.82 18.98 -0.23
C LEU A 161 -1.83 18.48 -1.69
N PRO A 162 -2.38 17.28 -1.96
CA PRO A 162 -2.64 16.82 -3.31
C PRO A 162 -3.38 17.86 -4.15
N ALA A 163 -3.08 17.92 -5.45
CA ALA A 163 -3.61 18.95 -6.36
C ALA A 163 -5.14 19.07 -6.30
N LEU A 164 -5.85 17.93 -6.22
CA LEU A 164 -7.30 17.92 -6.07
C LEU A 164 -7.75 18.63 -4.78
N LEU A 165 -7.22 18.21 -3.63
CA LEU A 165 -7.61 18.77 -2.33
C LEU A 165 -7.27 20.26 -2.26
N LYS A 166 -6.15 20.68 -2.86
CA LYS A 166 -5.83 22.10 -3.01
C LYS A 166 -6.87 22.85 -3.85
N ASN A 167 -7.33 22.28 -4.97
CA ASN A 167 -8.40 22.88 -5.79
C ASN A 167 -9.74 22.99 -5.06
N MET A 168 -9.98 22.16 -4.04
CA MET A 168 -11.15 22.20 -3.16
C MET A 168 -11.04 23.22 -2.01
N THR A 169 -9.91 23.95 -1.91
CA THR A 169 -9.70 25.00 -0.90
C THR A 169 -9.83 26.40 -1.50
N SER A 170 -10.17 27.38 -0.67
CA SER A 170 -10.32 28.77 -1.11
C SER A 170 -8.96 29.39 -1.49
N GLU A 171 -8.90 30.04 -2.66
CA GLU A 171 -7.70 30.74 -3.14
C GLU A 171 -7.27 31.91 -2.25
N SER A 172 -8.21 32.43 -1.45
CA SER A 172 -7.97 33.54 -0.53
C SER A 172 -7.23 33.15 0.76
N ASP A 173 -7.10 31.85 1.04
CA ASP A 173 -6.51 31.33 2.28
C ASP A 173 -5.17 30.65 2.01
N SER A 174 -4.08 31.32 2.38
CA SER A 174 -2.72 30.79 2.27
C SER A 174 -2.47 29.52 3.09
N LEU A 175 -3.32 29.22 4.08
CA LEU A 175 -3.20 28.02 4.91
C LEU A 175 -3.99 26.83 4.34
N CYS A 176 -4.78 27.02 3.29
CA CYS A 176 -5.63 25.98 2.68
C CYS A 176 -6.58 25.30 3.69
N LEU A 177 -7.05 26.02 4.71
CA LEU A 177 -7.92 25.49 5.78
C LEU A 177 -9.40 25.80 5.56
N THR A 178 -9.70 26.71 4.65
CA THR A 178 -11.06 27.07 4.28
C THR A 178 -11.51 26.33 3.02
N PRO A 179 -12.64 25.63 3.07
CA PRO A 179 -13.18 24.95 1.90
C PRO A 179 -13.64 25.97 0.85
N LYS A 180 -13.43 25.65 -0.43
CA LYS A 180 -14.00 26.41 -1.54
C LYS A 180 -15.51 26.19 -1.59
N GLU A 181 -16.24 27.23 -1.96
CA GLU A 181 -17.68 27.13 -2.18
C GLU A 181 -17.98 26.06 -3.23
N GLY A 182 -18.95 25.18 -2.95
CA GLY A 182 -19.25 24.03 -3.81
C GLY A 182 -18.48 22.73 -3.49
N TYR A 183 -17.59 22.73 -2.49
CA TYR A 183 -16.84 21.52 -2.06
C TYR A 183 -17.02 21.14 -0.58
N GLU A 184 -17.82 21.90 0.18
CA GLU A 184 -18.04 21.67 1.61
C GLU A 184 -18.56 20.25 1.93
N LEU A 185 -19.50 19.73 1.13
CA LEU A 185 -20.07 18.41 1.38
C LEU A 185 -19.08 17.31 1.01
N ALA A 186 -18.29 17.49 -0.05
CA ALA A 186 -17.24 16.56 -0.45
C ALA A 186 -16.17 16.43 0.65
N LEU A 187 -15.68 17.56 1.17
CA LEU A 187 -14.68 17.58 2.24
C LEU A 187 -15.24 17.08 3.58
N SER A 188 -16.53 17.30 3.86
CA SER A 188 -17.19 16.70 5.02
C SER A 188 -17.33 15.17 4.87
N ALA A 189 -17.70 14.68 3.67
CA ALA A 189 -17.75 13.26 3.38
C ALA A 189 -16.37 12.60 3.50
N LEU A 190 -15.31 13.27 3.00
CA LEU A 190 -13.93 12.85 3.19
C LEU A 190 -13.56 12.79 4.68
N GLY A 191 -14.00 13.77 5.48
CA GLY A 191 -13.81 13.76 6.93
C GLY A 191 -14.40 12.54 7.63
N GLY A 192 -15.64 12.16 7.26
CA GLY A 192 -16.25 10.93 7.75
C GLY A 192 -15.48 9.67 7.33
N CYS A 193 -14.92 9.66 6.12
CA CYS A 193 -14.07 8.58 5.62
C CYS A 193 -12.75 8.48 6.43
N ILE A 194 -12.01 9.58 6.54
CA ILE A 194 -10.73 9.65 7.27
C ILE A 194 -10.93 9.28 8.74
N PHE A 195 -11.97 9.78 9.40
CA PHE A 195 -12.27 9.40 10.77
C PHE A 195 -12.40 7.88 10.93
N TYR A 196 -13.12 7.22 10.01
CA TYR A 196 -13.35 5.79 10.07
C TYR A 196 -12.07 5.00 9.78
N LEU A 197 -11.28 5.45 8.79
CA LEU A 197 -9.97 4.90 8.50
C LEU A 197 -9.02 5.02 9.71
N LYS A 198 -9.04 6.16 10.42
CA LYS A 198 -8.29 6.38 11.65
C LYS A 198 -8.75 5.48 12.79
N LYS A 199 -10.06 5.28 12.93
CA LYS A 199 -10.64 4.32 13.87
C LYS A 199 -10.18 2.88 13.56
N CYS A 200 -10.04 2.54 12.28
CA CYS A 200 -9.58 1.24 11.82
C CYS A 200 -8.06 1.08 11.81
N LEU A 201 -7.30 2.15 12.07
CA LEU A 201 -5.84 2.17 12.06
C LEU A 201 -5.25 1.82 10.67
N VAL A 202 -5.85 2.40 9.62
CA VAL A 202 -5.48 2.27 8.18
C VAL A 202 -5.20 3.63 7.51
N ASP A 203 -5.46 4.73 8.20
CA ASP A 203 -5.43 6.07 7.63
C ASP A 203 -4.01 6.46 7.16
N GLN A 204 -3.00 6.21 7.99
CA GLN A 204 -1.61 6.56 7.68
C GLN A 204 -1.10 5.85 6.41
N GLU A 205 -1.42 4.56 6.24
CA GLU A 205 -0.97 3.79 5.08
C GLU A 205 -1.71 4.16 3.79
N LEU A 206 -3.00 4.49 3.85
CA LEU A 206 -3.78 4.85 2.66
C LEU A 206 -3.60 6.31 2.25
N LEU A 207 -3.62 7.24 3.21
CA LEU A 207 -3.52 8.68 2.90
C LEU A 207 -2.10 9.08 2.50
N SER A 208 -1.07 8.40 2.99
CA SER A 208 0.32 8.67 2.57
C SER A 208 0.63 8.35 1.11
N MET A 209 -0.23 7.60 0.43
CA MET A 209 -0.13 7.42 -1.03
C MET A 209 -0.51 8.70 -1.80
N ALA A 210 -1.21 9.65 -1.17
CA ALA A 210 -1.63 10.92 -1.77
C ALA A 210 -2.45 10.78 -3.08
N ASN A 211 -3.12 9.64 -3.29
CA ASN A 211 -3.87 9.33 -4.51
C ASN A 211 -5.33 9.80 -4.41
N PHE A 212 -5.64 10.94 -5.01
CA PHE A 212 -6.97 11.54 -5.03
C PHE A 212 -7.42 11.90 -6.45
N GLU A 213 -8.68 11.59 -6.78
CA GLU A 213 -9.35 11.97 -8.02
C GLU A 213 -10.73 12.59 -7.74
N GLU A 214 -11.10 13.56 -8.58
CA GLU A 214 -12.42 14.16 -8.50
C GLU A 214 -13.48 13.18 -9.02
N TYR A 215 -14.49 12.87 -8.21
CA TYR A 215 -15.68 12.21 -8.73
C TYR A 215 -16.61 13.23 -9.37
N ILE A 216 -16.82 13.07 -10.67
CA ILE A 216 -17.76 13.87 -11.45
C ILE A 216 -18.82 12.93 -12.04
N PRO A 217 -20.13 13.21 -11.86
CA PRO A 217 -21.18 12.41 -12.47
C PRO A 217 -21.02 12.29 -13.99
N VAL A 218 -21.27 11.10 -14.52
CA VAL A 218 -21.06 10.76 -15.94
C VAL A 218 -21.90 11.58 -16.92
N ASP A 219 -22.96 12.23 -16.45
CA ASP A 219 -23.86 13.09 -17.22
C ASP A 219 -23.38 14.55 -17.31
N VAL A 220 -22.30 14.92 -16.60
CA VAL A 220 -21.70 16.25 -16.65
C VAL A 220 -20.61 16.30 -17.72
N GLU A 221 -20.68 17.28 -18.62
CA GLU A 221 -19.63 17.53 -19.62
C GLU A 221 -18.39 18.15 -18.96
N MET A 222 -17.23 17.50 -19.07
CA MET A 222 -15.97 18.04 -18.54
C MET A 222 -15.33 19.03 -19.52
N GLU A 223 -15.01 20.24 -19.04
CA GLU A 223 -14.00 21.09 -19.68
C GLU A 223 -12.60 20.60 -19.26
N LYS A 224 -11.79 20.17 -20.25
CA LYS A 224 -10.36 19.79 -20.17
C LYS A 224 -9.81 19.47 -18.77
N ALA A 225 -9.80 18.19 -18.38
CA ALA A 225 -8.96 17.74 -17.28
C ALA A 225 -7.47 17.76 -17.66
N ALA A 226 -6.63 18.41 -16.84
CA ALA A 226 -5.18 18.47 -17.01
C ALA A 226 -4.50 17.46 -16.08
N GLY A 227 -3.90 16.40 -16.63
CA GLY A 227 -3.06 15.46 -15.88
C GLY A 227 -2.71 14.19 -16.66
N PRO A 228 -1.58 13.52 -16.37
CA PRO A 228 -1.16 12.28 -17.06
C PRO A 228 -2.00 11.05 -16.68
N ALA A 229 -2.63 11.02 -15.50
CA ALA A 229 -3.62 9.99 -15.11
C ALA A 229 -4.99 10.19 -15.78
N SER A 230 -5.22 11.34 -16.40
CA SER A 230 -6.49 11.76 -17.01
C SER A 230 -6.69 11.23 -18.44
N PHE A 231 -5.88 10.26 -18.88
CA PHE A 231 -5.97 9.69 -20.23
C PHE A 231 -7.38 9.12 -20.53
N PHE A 232 -8.08 8.61 -19.51
CA PHE A 232 -9.46 8.12 -19.62
C PHE A 232 -10.55 9.20 -19.54
N ALA A 233 -10.23 10.44 -19.15
CA ALA A 233 -11.18 11.55 -19.04
C ALA A 233 -11.12 12.53 -20.23
N GLN A 234 -10.30 12.25 -21.25
CA GLN A 234 -10.23 13.08 -22.47
C GLN A 234 -11.44 12.91 -23.41
N THR A 235 -12.30 11.92 -23.18
CA THR A 235 -13.50 11.71 -23.99
C THR A 235 -14.65 12.57 -23.48
N ARG A 236 -14.89 13.65 -24.23
CA ARG A 236 -16.04 14.56 -24.11
C ARG A 236 -17.38 13.80 -24.19
N GLN A 237 -17.86 13.29 -23.06
CA GLN A 237 -19.06 12.45 -22.89
C GLN A 237 -18.78 10.93 -22.94
N ARG A 238 -19.37 10.23 -21.98
CA ARG A 238 -19.53 8.76 -21.95
C ARG A 238 -21.03 8.46 -21.98
N MET A 239 -21.41 7.28 -22.46
CA MET A 239 -22.79 6.81 -22.39
C MET A 239 -23.17 6.63 -20.93
N VAL A 240 -24.20 7.35 -20.49
CA VAL A 240 -24.75 7.24 -19.14
C VAL A 240 -25.59 5.97 -19.06
N LEU A 241 -25.15 5.02 -18.24
CA LEU A 241 -25.90 3.84 -17.87
C LEU A 241 -26.28 3.95 -16.40
N ASP A 242 -27.54 4.28 -16.12
CA ASP A 242 -28.04 4.37 -14.76
C ASP A 242 -28.20 2.98 -14.12
N GLY A 243 -28.37 2.94 -12.80
CA GLY A 243 -28.47 1.68 -12.06
C GLY A 243 -29.63 0.78 -12.53
N VAL A 244 -30.72 1.36 -13.03
CA VAL A 244 -31.87 0.60 -13.56
C VAL A 244 -31.52 -0.04 -14.90
N THR A 245 -30.90 0.72 -15.80
CA THR A 245 -30.45 0.22 -17.11
C THR A 245 -29.39 -0.88 -16.95
N LEU A 246 -28.41 -0.69 -16.07
CA LEU A 246 -27.37 -1.69 -15.79
C LEU A 246 -27.95 -3.04 -15.31
N ALA A 247 -29.00 -2.99 -14.47
CA ALA A 247 -29.68 -4.18 -13.99
C ALA A 247 -30.56 -4.83 -15.07
N ASN A 248 -31.35 -4.04 -15.81
CA ASN A 248 -32.24 -4.55 -16.85
C ASN A 248 -31.49 -5.18 -18.04
N LEU A 249 -30.29 -4.68 -18.34
CA LEU A 249 -29.41 -5.22 -19.38
C LEU A 249 -28.50 -6.34 -18.87
N GLU A 250 -28.61 -6.74 -17.60
CA GLU A 250 -27.82 -7.79 -16.95
C GLU A 250 -26.30 -7.62 -17.19
N ILE A 251 -25.79 -6.39 -17.10
CA ILE A 251 -24.40 -6.10 -17.47
C ILE A 251 -23.42 -6.69 -16.44
N PHE A 252 -23.73 -6.56 -15.14
CA PHE A 252 -22.85 -7.02 -14.04
C PHE A 252 -23.48 -8.06 -13.12
N GLN A 253 -24.81 -8.15 -13.10
CA GLN A 253 -25.53 -9.08 -12.24
C GLN A 253 -26.76 -9.58 -12.99
N SER A 254 -26.98 -10.89 -12.95
CA SER A 254 -28.17 -11.55 -13.51
C SER A 254 -29.38 -11.30 -12.63
N GLY A 255 -30.60 -11.42 -13.18
CA GLY A 255 -31.85 -11.42 -12.42
C GLY A 255 -31.94 -12.47 -11.31
N THR A 256 -31.06 -13.49 -11.31
CA THR A 256 -30.93 -14.50 -10.24
C THR A 256 -29.98 -14.09 -9.10
N GLY A 257 -29.29 -12.95 -9.22
CA GLY A 257 -28.36 -12.41 -8.23
C GLY A 257 -26.90 -12.85 -8.38
N GLY A 258 -26.59 -13.75 -9.33
CA GLY A 258 -25.23 -14.19 -9.66
C GLY A 258 -24.58 -13.38 -10.80
N THR A 259 -23.33 -13.72 -11.13
CA THR A 259 -22.62 -13.19 -12.31
C THR A 259 -22.86 -14.01 -13.57
N GLU A 260 -23.46 -15.20 -13.43
CA GLU A 260 -23.75 -16.12 -14.53
C GLU A 260 -24.78 -15.55 -15.50
N GLY A 261 -24.48 -15.60 -16.80
CA GLY A 261 -25.33 -15.06 -17.88
C GLY A 261 -25.17 -13.56 -18.14
N THR A 262 -24.24 -12.89 -17.45
CA THR A 262 -24.05 -11.43 -17.59
C THR A 262 -23.17 -11.06 -18.79
N LEU A 263 -23.30 -9.82 -19.27
CA LEU A 263 -22.42 -9.31 -20.32
C LEU A 263 -20.95 -9.30 -19.89
N LEU A 264 -20.66 -8.93 -18.64
CA LEU A 264 -19.30 -8.94 -18.11
C LEU A 264 -18.70 -10.35 -18.14
N GLU A 265 -19.42 -11.38 -17.66
CA GLU A 265 -18.93 -12.75 -17.72
C GLU A 265 -18.65 -13.20 -19.17
N ARG A 266 -19.54 -12.83 -20.10
CA ARG A 266 -19.39 -13.21 -21.51
C ARG A 266 -18.17 -12.56 -22.18
N LEU A 267 -17.81 -11.34 -21.77
CA LEU A 267 -16.71 -10.57 -22.36
C LEU A 267 -15.39 -10.69 -21.58
N ASP A 268 -15.42 -11.07 -20.31
CA ASP A 268 -14.21 -11.17 -19.48
C ASP A 268 -13.33 -12.36 -19.88
N THR A 269 -12.41 -12.10 -20.80
CA THR A 269 -11.25 -12.97 -21.08
C THR A 269 -9.95 -12.31 -20.63
N CYS A 270 -10.00 -11.38 -19.67
CA CYS A 270 -8.81 -10.68 -19.19
C CYS A 270 -7.93 -11.62 -18.36
N SER A 271 -6.63 -11.65 -18.68
CA SER A 271 -5.65 -12.48 -17.95
C SER A 271 -5.22 -11.87 -16.61
N THR A 272 -5.39 -10.56 -16.40
CA THR A 272 -4.91 -9.86 -15.19
C THR A 272 -6.05 -9.30 -14.34
N PRO A 273 -5.92 -9.29 -12.99
CA PRO A 273 -6.96 -8.75 -12.10
C PRO A 273 -7.26 -7.26 -12.32
N PHE A 274 -6.25 -6.43 -12.52
CA PHE A 274 -6.43 -5.01 -12.86
C PHE A 274 -7.08 -4.82 -14.24
N GLY A 275 -6.81 -5.71 -15.20
CA GLY A 275 -7.51 -5.74 -16.49
C GLY A 275 -9.00 -6.02 -16.33
N LYS A 276 -9.38 -6.96 -15.45
CA LYS A 276 -10.79 -7.25 -15.13
C LYS A 276 -11.51 -6.07 -14.51
N ARG A 277 -10.85 -5.35 -13.59
CA ARG A 277 -11.38 -4.11 -12.99
C ARG A 277 -11.57 -3.02 -14.05
N LEU A 278 -10.60 -2.85 -14.95
CA LEU A 278 -10.68 -1.87 -16.03
C LEU A 278 -11.79 -2.19 -17.03
N LEU A 279 -11.97 -3.47 -17.40
CA LEU A 279 -13.04 -3.91 -18.30
C LEU A 279 -14.41 -3.56 -17.71
N LYS A 280 -14.61 -3.82 -16.40
CA LYS A 280 -15.84 -3.43 -15.70
C LYS A 280 -16.09 -1.92 -15.81
N GLN A 281 -15.07 -1.09 -15.59
CA GLN A 281 -15.18 0.37 -15.72
C GLN A 281 -15.54 0.80 -17.15
N TRP A 282 -14.97 0.16 -18.17
CA TRP A 282 -15.30 0.43 -19.57
C TRP A 282 -16.73 0.06 -19.93
N LEU A 283 -17.27 -1.01 -19.35
CA LEU A 283 -18.66 -1.42 -19.52
C LEU A 283 -19.65 -0.52 -18.74
N CYS A 284 -19.24 0.02 -17.59
CA CYS A 284 -20.09 0.94 -16.80
C CYS A 284 -20.32 2.27 -17.51
N ALA A 285 -19.31 2.74 -18.24
CA ALA A 285 -19.35 4.02 -18.92
C ALA A 285 -18.72 3.89 -20.32
N PRO A 286 -19.47 3.35 -21.30
CA PRO A 286 -19.02 3.24 -22.69
C PRO A 286 -18.67 4.60 -23.29
N LEU A 287 -17.77 4.63 -24.26
CA LEU A 287 -17.44 5.86 -24.99
C LEU A 287 -18.56 6.24 -25.95
N CYS A 288 -18.82 7.53 -26.13
CA CYS A 288 -19.70 8.03 -27.20
C CYS A 288 -19.00 8.98 -28.19
N ASN A 289 -17.69 9.19 -28.02
CA ASN A 289 -16.88 9.93 -28.99
C ASN A 289 -16.46 9.01 -30.15
N PRO A 290 -16.85 9.31 -31.41
CA PRO A 290 -16.53 8.45 -32.55
C PRO A 290 -15.02 8.26 -32.78
N THR A 291 -14.21 9.30 -32.56
CA THR A 291 -12.75 9.20 -32.73
C THR A 291 -12.17 8.19 -31.75
N SER A 292 -12.53 8.27 -30.47
CA SER A 292 -12.02 7.33 -29.45
C SER A 292 -12.61 5.92 -29.56
N ILE A 293 -13.84 5.78 -30.05
CA ILE A 293 -14.43 4.47 -30.38
C ILE A 293 -13.63 3.82 -31.52
N ASN A 294 -13.43 4.55 -32.62
CA ASN A 294 -12.66 4.05 -33.76
C ASN A 294 -11.22 3.74 -33.38
N ASP A 295 -10.61 4.51 -32.48
CA ASP A 295 -9.26 4.25 -32.00
C ASP A 295 -9.14 2.92 -31.24
N ARG A 296 -10.16 2.56 -30.44
CA ARG A 296 -10.25 1.23 -29.80
C ARG A 296 -10.52 0.12 -30.81
N LEU A 297 -11.36 0.35 -31.82
CA LEU A 297 -11.62 -0.62 -32.89
C LEU A 297 -10.34 -0.90 -33.70
N ASN A 298 -9.59 0.14 -34.04
CA ASN A 298 -8.28 0.02 -34.67
C ASN A 298 -7.32 -0.82 -33.81
N ALA A 299 -7.30 -0.60 -32.48
CA ALA A 299 -6.43 -1.38 -31.59
C ALA A 299 -6.75 -2.88 -31.65
N VAL A 300 -8.04 -3.22 -31.68
CA VAL A 300 -8.49 -4.61 -31.79
C VAL A 300 -8.07 -5.21 -33.13
N GLU A 301 -8.28 -4.50 -34.23
CA GLU A 301 -7.88 -4.97 -35.56
C GLU A 301 -6.36 -5.15 -35.69
N ASP A 302 -5.57 -4.22 -35.13
CA ASP A 302 -4.12 -4.29 -35.16
C ASP A 302 -3.60 -5.50 -34.35
N LEU A 303 -4.19 -5.76 -33.18
CA LEU A 303 -3.87 -6.96 -32.39
C LEU A 303 -4.32 -8.27 -33.08
N MET A 304 -5.45 -8.24 -33.80
CA MET A 304 -5.88 -9.39 -34.63
C MET A 304 -4.93 -9.63 -35.81
N GLY A 305 -4.30 -8.58 -36.35
CA GLY A 305 -3.26 -8.69 -37.38
C GLY A 305 -1.95 -9.30 -36.87
N ALA A 306 -1.64 -9.11 -35.58
CA ALA A 306 -0.42 -9.57 -34.90
C ALA A 306 -0.67 -10.77 -33.97
N GLN A 307 -1.31 -11.82 -34.48
CA GLN A 307 -1.79 -12.96 -33.67
C GLN A 307 -0.68 -13.69 -32.88
N ALA A 308 0.53 -13.79 -33.44
CA ALA A 308 1.65 -14.45 -32.77
C ALA A 308 2.08 -13.67 -31.51
N GLN A 309 2.30 -12.36 -31.66
CA GLN A 309 2.63 -11.44 -30.57
C GLN A 309 1.51 -11.39 -29.54
N ALA A 310 0.24 -11.31 -29.97
CA ALA A 310 -0.90 -11.31 -29.06
C ALA A 310 -1.00 -12.59 -28.21
N THR A 311 -0.65 -13.74 -28.79
CA THR A 311 -0.64 -15.03 -28.06
C THR A 311 0.48 -15.07 -27.02
N GLU A 312 1.70 -14.68 -27.42
CA GLU A 312 2.85 -14.60 -26.52
C GLU A 312 2.60 -13.63 -25.35
N VAL A 313 2.09 -12.44 -25.65
CA VAL A 313 1.72 -11.44 -24.64
C VAL A 313 0.62 -11.97 -23.71
N SER A 314 -0.38 -12.70 -24.24
CA SER A 314 -1.42 -13.31 -23.40
C SER A 314 -0.84 -14.29 -22.38
N ASP A 315 0.15 -15.08 -22.77
CA ASP A 315 0.83 -16.02 -21.87
C ASP A 315 1.73 -15.31 -20.85
N LEU A 316 2.35 -14.18 -21.22
CA LEU A 316 3.07 -13.31 -20.27
C LEU A 316 2.12 -12.65 -19.27
N LEU A 317 0.98 -12.12 -19.73
CA LEU A 317 -0.03 -11.48 -18.88
C LEU A 317 -0.60 -12.45 -17.82
N LYS A 318 -0.75 -13.75 -18.14
CA LYS A 318 -1.20 -14.77 -17.16
C LYS A 318 -0.22 -14.99 -16.01
N LYS A 319 1.07 -14.62 -16.18
CA LYS A 319 2.09 -14.72 -15.13
C LYS A 319 2.06 -13.52 -14.18
N LEU A 320 1.41 -12.42 -14.57
CA LEU A 320 1.38 -11.21 -13.76
C LEU A 320 0.49 -11.39 -12.52
N PRO A 321 0.99 -11.03 -11.32
CA PRO A 321 0.14 -10.96 -10.14
C PRO A 321 -0.78 -9.72 -10.21
N ASP A 322 -1.61 -9.53 -9.18
CA ASP A 322 -2.35 -8.29 -8.98
C ASP A 322 -1.39 -7.16 -8.54
N LEU A 323 -0.64 -6.60 -9.51
CA LEU A 323 0.40 -5.61 -9.26
C LEU A 323 -0.13 -4.34 -8.58
N GLU A 324 -1.33 -3.89 -8.95
CA GLU A 324 -1.97 -2.70 -8.35
C GLU A 324 -2.18 -2.86 -6.83
N ARG A 325 -2.67 -4.02 -6.39
CA ARG A 325 -2.81 -4.33 -4.96
C ARG A 325 -1.48 -4.64 -4.29
N LEU A 326 -0.54 -5.28 -5.00
CA LEU A 326 0.80 -5.55 -4.46
C LEU A 326 1.56 -4.25 -4.17
N LEU A 327 1.49 -3.24 -5.04
CA LEU A 327 2.09 -1.93 -4.79
C LEU A 327 1.53 -1.29 -3.52
N SER A 328 0.21 -1.29 -3.38
CA SER A 328 -0.46 -0.77 -2.18
C SER A 328 -0.05 -1.50 -0.91
N LYS A 329 0.12 -2.83 -1.00
CA LYS A 329 0.62 -3.66 0.09
C LYS A 329 2.07 -3.36 0.44
N ILE A 330 2.94 -3.20 -0.55
CA ILE A 330 4.36 -2.87 -0.38
C ILE A 330 4.49 -1.49 0.30
N HIS A 331 3.76 -0.48 -0.18
CA HIS A 331 3.69 0.85 0.43
C HIS A 331 3.25 0.80 1.90
N SER A 332 2.20 0.05 2.22
CA SER A 332 1.70 -0.12 3.60
C SER A 332 2.75 -0.75 4.54
N ILE A 333 3.67 -1.56 4.02
CA ILE A 333 4.76 -2.15 4.81
C ILE A 333 5.94 -1.17 4.95
N GLY A 334 6.23 -0.38 3.92
CA GLY A 334 7.38 0.53 3.90
C GLY A 334 7.14 1.90 4.55
N THR A 335 5.89 2.37 4.65
CA THR A 335 5.59 3.75 5.07
C THR A 335 6.10 4.06 6.50
N PRO A 336 6.97 5.07 6.68
CA PRO A 336 7.54 5.41 7.98
C PRO A 336 6.51 6.08 8.91
N LEU A 337 5.45 6.68 8.37
CA LEU A 337 4.36 7.25 9.18
C LEU A 337 3.73 6.21 10.11
N LYS A 338 3.61 4.96 9.65
CA LYS A 338 3.10 3.86 10.46
C LYS A 338 4.09 3.42 11.54
N GLY A 339 5.40 3.60 11.34
CA GLY A 339 6.42 3.14 12.28
C GLY A 339 6.45 3.90 13.60
N GLN A 340 6.14 5.21 13.59
CA GLN A 340 6.48 6.12 14.70
C GLN A 340 5.64 5.88 15.98
N ASP A 341 4.32 5.75 15.87
CA ASP A 341 3.42 5.67 17.03
C ASP A 341 2.32 4.59 16.92
N HIS A 342 2.28 3.86 15.81
CA HIS A 342 1.20 2.91 15.54
C HIS A 342 1.24 1.70 16.49
N PRO A 343 0.11 1.24 17.06
CA PRO A 343 0.11 0.12 18.00
C PRO A 343 0.67 -1.19 17.42
N ASP A 344 0.52 -1.40 16.12
CA ASP A 344 1.03 -2.58 15.40
C ASP A 344 2.57 -2.67 15.37
N SER A 345 3.30 -1.55 15.44
CA SER A 345 4.78 -1.59 15.52
C SER A 345 5.28 -2.09 16.88
N ARG A 346 4.44 -2.02 17.92
CA ARG A 346 4.72 -2.53 19.28
C ARG A 346 4.17 -3.94 19.51
N ALA A 347 3.50 -4.51 18.51
CA ALA A 347 2.90 -5.82 18.63
C ALA A 347 3.98 -6.90 18.64
N VAL A 348 3.93 -7.78 19.64
CA VAL A 348 4.84 -8.94 19.71
C VAL A 348 4.28 -10.05 18.84
N LEU A 349 4.86 -10.23 17.66
CA LEU A 349 4.49 -11.27 16.70
C LEU A 349 5.40 -12.51 16.88
N TYR A 350 4.80 -13.67 17.10
CA TYR A 350 5.55 -14.92 17.29
C TYR A 350 6.01 -15.58 15.99
N GLU A 351 5.44 -15.17 14.85
CA GLU A 351 5.65 -15.75 13.52
C GLU A 351 6.40 -14.79 12.57
N GLU A 352 7.28 -13.95 13.12
CA GLU A 352 8.00 -12.90 12.38
C GLU A 352 8.73 -13.44 11.14
N VAL A 353 9.42 -14.58 11.26
CA VAL A 353 10.11 -15.23 10.14
C VAL A 353 9.15 -15.57 9.00
N THR A 354 7.94 -16.03 9.32
CA THR A 354 6.92 -16.36 8.32
C THR A 354 6.44 -15.08 7.62
N TYR A 355 6.25 -14.00 8.37
CA TYR A 355 5.81 -12.71 7.81
C TYR A 355 6.90 -12.04 6.97
N SER A 356 8.17 -12.05 7.39
CA SER A 356 9.28 -11.51 6.61
C SER A 356 9.47 -12.25 5.29
N LYS A 357 9.32 -13.58 5.29
CA LYS A 357 9.33 -14.37 4.04
C LYS A 357 8.18 -14.00 3.10
N ARG A 358 6.99 -13.75 3.63
CA ARG A 358 5.83 -13.29 2.82
C ARG A 358 6.10 -11.91 2.23
N LYS A 359 6.57 -10.94 3.03
CA LYS A 359 6.95 -9.59 2.56
C LYS A 359 7.93 -9.64 1.40
N ILE A 360 9.02 -10.41 1.56
CA ILE A 360 10.04 -10.57 0.51
C ILE A 360 9.46 -11.28 -0.71
N THR A 361 8.60 -12.29 -0.52
CA THR A 361 7.96 -12.96 -1.65
C THR A 361 7.08 -12.00 -2.45
N ASP A 362 6.27 -11.18 -1.77
CA ASP A 362 5.43 -10.17 -2.42
C ASP A 362 6.27 -9.13 -3.17
N PHE A 363 7.36 -8.65 -2.57
CA PHE A 363 8.30 -7.72 -3.19
C PHE A 363 8.96 -8.31 -4.45
N LEU A 364 9.49 -9.53 -4.36
CA LEU A 364 10.09 -10.22 -5.51
C LEU A 364 9.06 -10.51 -6.60
N SER A 365 7.82 -10.84 -6.23
CA SER A 365 6.71 -11.01 -7.17
C SER A 365 6.36 -9.72 -7.91
N ALA A 366 6.44 -8.56 -7.23
CA ALA A 366 6.27 -7.26 -7.89
C ALA A 366 7.40 -6.99 -8.90
N LEU A 367 8.67 -7.17 -8.50
CA LEU A 367 9.82 -6.99 -9.39
C LEU A 367 9.74 -7.89 -10.64
N GLU A 368 9.40 -9.17 -10.46
CA GLU A 368 9.24 -10.10 -11.58
C GLU A 368 8.06 -9.72 -12.49
N GLY A 369 6.97 -9.21 -11.91
CA GLY A 369 5.84 -8.67 -12.65
C GLY A 369 6.24 -7.49 -13.53
N PHE A 370 7.04 -6.55 -13.01
CA PHE A 370 7.54 -5.43 -13.80
C PHE A 370 8.52 -5.85 -14.91
N LYS A 371 9.38 -6.84 -14.67
CA LYS A 371 10.23 -7.42 -15.73
C LYS A 371 9.40 -8.05 -16.84
N THR A 372 8.37 -8.81 -16.46
CA THR A 372 7.43 -9.40 -17.42
C THR A 372 6.69 -8.32 -18.21
N MET A 373 6.35 -7.17 -17.60
CA MET A 373 5.80 -6.02 -18.32
C MET A 373 6.79 -5.45 -19.35
N GLN A 374 8.08 -5.32 -19.02
CA GLN A 374 9.09 -4.88 -20.00
C GLN A 374 9.24 -5.86 -21.17
N GLU A 375 9.15 -7.16 -20.91
CA GLU A 375 9.14 -8.20 -21.94
C GLU A 375 7.91 -8.05 -22.87
N ILE A 376 6.71 -7.83 -22.30
CA ILE A 376 5.48 -7.57 -23.07
C ILE A 376 5.67 -6.36 -24.01
N ILE A 377 6.24 -5.27 -23.48
CA ILE A 377 6.52 -4.06 -24.27
C ILE A 377 7.49 -4.36 -25.42
N SER A 378 8.52 -5.16 -25.15
CA SER A 378 9.50 -5.56 -26.18
C SER A 378 8.87 -6.42 -27.28
N VAL A 379 7.95 -7.32 -26.92
CA VAL A 379 7.21 -8.17 -27.88
C VAL A 379 6.24 -7.34 -28.74
N LEU A 380 5.64 -6.30 -28.17
CA LEU A 380 4.68 -5.43 -28.86
C LEU A 380 5.32 -4.27 -29.62
N ALA A 381 6.61 -3.99 -29.42
CA ALA A 381 7.32 -2.91 -30.11
C ALA A 381 7.15 -2.94 -31.64
N PRO A 382 7.28 -4.09 -32.35
CA PRO A 382 7.07 -4.14 -33.80
C PRO A 382 5.63 -3.85 -34.22
N VAL A 383 4.64 -4.15 -33.37
CA VAL A 383 3.22 -3.87 -33.64
C VAL A 383 2.95 -2.37 -33.55
N SER A 384 3.68 -1.67 -32.69
CA SER A 384 3.49 -0.23 -32.46
C SER A 384 3.90 0.63 -33.65
N ASP A 385 4.89 0.21 -34.43
CA ASP A 385 5.39 0.94 -35.61
C ASP A 385 4.38 0.92 -36.78
N GLU A 386 3.56 -0.13 -36.86
CA GLU A 386 2.59 -0.34 -37.94
C GLU A 386 1.12 -0.10 -37.49
N SER A 387 0.90 0.21 -36.21
CA SER A 387 -0.43 0.34 -35.64
C SER A 387 -1.14 1.61 -36.09
N ARG A 388 -2.44 1.47 -36.41
CA ARG A 388 -3.36 2.56 -36.73
C ARG A 388 -3.97 3.17 -35.47
N SER A 389 -3.93 2.46 -34.36
CA SER A 389 -4.45 2.91 -33.08
C SER A 389 -3.45 3.76 -32.33
N LYS A 390 -3.83 5.00 -32.04
CA LYS A 390 -3.04 5.88 -31.18
C LYS A 390 -2.97 5.30 -29.77
N LEU A 391 -4.11 4.86 -29.22
CA LEU A 391 -4.19 4.23 -27.90
C LEU A 391 -3.18 3.10 -27.73
N LEU A 392 -3.14 2.15 -28.67
CA LEU A 392 -2.26 0.99 -28.60
C LEU A 392 -0.79 1.42 -28.63
N CYS A 393 -0.41 2.29 -29.58
CA CYS A 393 0.95 2.83 -29.65
C CYS A 393 1.37 3.47 -28.32
N GLN A 394 0.52 4.33 -27.74
CA GLN A 394 0.87 5.07 -26.53
C GLN A 394 1.13 4.15 -25.32
N ILE A 395 0.36 3.07 -25.15
CA ILE A 395 0.52 2.18 -23.99
C ILE A 395 1.69 1.20 -24.14
N VAL A 396 2.13 0.91 -25.37
CA VAL A 396 3.24 -0.02 -25.64
C VAL A 396 4.58 0.67 -25.93
N THR A 397 4.62 2.00 -25.95
CA THR A 397 5.85 2.78 -26.21
C THR A 397 6.34 3.49 -24.95
N LEU A 398 7.66 3.67 -24.87
CA LEU A 398 8.29 4.26 -23.69
C LEU A 398 8.04 5.77 -23.64
N LYS A 399 7.96 6.35 -22.43
CA LYS A 399 7.86 7.82 -22.24
C LYS A 399 9.00 8.62 -22.85
N SER A 400 10.16 8.00 -23.07
CA SER A 400 11.31 8.59 -23.76
C SER A 400 11.09 8.72 -25.27
N GLU A 401 10.12 7.99 -25.82
CA GLU A 401 9.76 7.96 -27.23
C GLU A 401 8.57 8.90 -27.50
N LYS A 402 8.29 9.17 -28.77
CA LYS A 402 7.30 10.16 -29.16
C LYS A 402 5.88 9.70 -28.80
N ASP A 403 5.25 10.38 -27.85
CA ASP A 403 3.86 10.17 -27.39
C ASP A 403 3.67 8.89 -26.53
N GLY A 404 4.74 8.22 -26.09
CA GLY A 404 4.65 7.02 -25.26
C GLY A 404 4.29 7.29 -23.80
N LEU A 405 3.62 6.33 -23.18
CA LEU A 405 3.13 6.42 -21.79
C LEU A 405 3.80 5.42 -20.86
N PHE A 406 4.43 4.35 -21.38
CA PHE A 406 5.04 3.33 -20.54
C PHE A 406 6.35 3.86 -19.90
N PRO A 407 6.53 3.78 -18.57
CA PRO A 407 7.75 4.26 -17.92
C PRO A 407 8.95 3.35 -18.23
N ASP A 408 10.14 3.91 -18.39
CA ASP A 408 11.37 3.10 -18.44
C ASP A 408 11.76 2.65 -17.03
N LEU A 409 11.52 1.37 -16.75
CA LEU A 409 11.83 0.72 -15.47
C LEU A 409 13.20 0.02 -15.47
N SER A 410 13.94 0.07 -16.58
CA SER A 410 15.13 -0.77 -16.79
C SER A 410 16.26 -0.47 -15.80
N ALA A 411 16.49 0.81 -15.51
CA ALA A 411 17.54 1.22 -14.58
C ALA A 411 17.22 0.77 -13.15
N GLU A 412 15.97 0.96 -12.72
CA GLU A 412 15.53 0.62 -11.37
C GLU A 412 15.50 -0.90 -11.16
N LEU A 413 15.00 -1.67 -12.13
CA LEU A 413 15.01 -3.14 -12.06
C LEU A 413 16.44 -3.71 -12.00
N LYS A 414 17.37 -3.14 -12.79
CA LYS A 414 18.79 -3.54 -12.74
C LYS A 414 19.45 -3.22 -11.39
N ARG A 415 19.08 -2.10 -10.77
CA ARG A 415 19.52 -1.76 -9.41
C ARG A 415 19.06 -2.82 -8.42
N TRP A 416 17.79 -3.24 -8.47
CA TRP A 416 17.25 -4.26 -7.57
C TRP A 416 17.81 -5.67 -7.81
N ASP A 417 18.21 -6.01 -9.04
CA ASP A 417 18.91 -7.27 -9.34
C ASP A 417 20.33 -7.34 -8.74
N THR A 418 20.99 -6.19 -8.64
CA THR A 418 22.34 -6.08 -8.09
C THR A 418 22.35 -5.74 -6.59
N ALA A 419 21.22 -5.33 -6.02
CA ALA A 419 21.11 -4.96 -4.61
C ALA A 419 21.41 -6.11 -3.65
N PHE A 420 20.77 -7.27 -3.85
CA PHE A 420 20.88 -8.41 -2.94
C PHE A 420 20.72 -9.75 -3.67
N ASP A 421 20.88 -10.86 -2.94
CA ASP A 421 20.64 -12.22 -3.47
C ASP A 421 19.16 -12.61 -3.28
N HIS A 422 18.40 -12.64 -4.38
CA HIS A 422 16.96 -12.92 -4.36
C HIS A 422 16.63 -14.35 -3.87
N GLN A 423 17.47 -15.35 -4.19
CA GLN A 423 17.22 -16.74 -3.77
C GLN A 423 17.48 -16.92 -2.28
N LYS A 424 18.57 -16.32 -1.79
CA LYS A 424 18.88 -16.30 -0.37
C LYS A 424 17.82 -15.53 0.42
N ALA A 425 17.36 -14.38 -0.08
CA ALA A 425 16.32 -13.59 0.57
C ALA A 425 15.00 -14.36 0.69
N ARG A 426 14.59 -15.08 -0.37
CA ARG A 426 13.37 -15.89 -0.39
C ARG A 426 13.39 -17.05 0.62
N THR A 427 14.54 -17.69 0.81
CA THR A 427 14.69 -18.85 1.71
C THR A 427 14.87 -18.44 3.17
N THR A 428 15.68 -17.41 3.42
CA THR A 428 16.03 -16.96 4.77
C THR A 428 15.00 -16.00 5.35
N GLY A 429 14.30 -15.22 4.52
CA GLY A 429 13.43 -14.14 4.97
C GLY A 429 14.18 -12.85 5.32
N VAL A 430 15.46 -12.74 4.95
CA VAL A 430 16.32 -11.59 5.27
C VAL A 430 16.98 -11.07 3.99
N ILE A 431 16.88 -9.76 3.77
CA ILE A 431 17.60 -9.08 2.69
C ILE A 431 19.02 -8.80 3.18
N SER A 432 20.01 -9.40 2.55
CA SER A 432 21.43 -9.08 2.79
C SER A 432 21.99 -8.41 1.55
N PRO A 433 22.44 -7.14 1.63
CA PRO A 433 23.03 -6.47 0.47
C PRO A 433 24.27 -7.20 -0.03
N LYS A 434 24.50 -7.12 -1.34
CA LYS A 434 25.76 -7.55 -1.95
C LYS A 434 26.87 -6.55 -1.58
N ALA A 435 28.11 -7.03 -1.54
CA ALA A 435 29.27 -6.18 -1.28
C ALA A 435 29.32 -5.01 -2.29
N GLY A 436 29.52 -3.80 -1.79
CA GLY A 436 29.56 -2.55 -2.55
C GLY A 436 28.22 -1.86 -2.75
N PHE A 437 27.11 -2.45 -2.31
CA PHE A 437 25.79 -1.82 -2.41
C PHE A 437 25.52 -0.81 -1.28
N ASP A 438 25.87 -1.18 -0.04
CA ASP A 438 25.73 -0.34 1.14
C ASP A 438 27.08 -0.27 1.89
N PRO A 439 27.77 0.89 1.85
CA PRO A 439 29.05 1.07 2.52
C PRO A 439 29.00 0.90 4.04
N GLU A 440 27.88 1.23 4.69
CA GLU A 440 27.72 1.10 6.13
C GLU A 440 27.56 -0.37 6.53
N TYR A 441 26.79 -1.14 5.76
CA TYR A 441 26.68 -2.59 5.94
C TYR A 441 28.02 -3.29 5.72
N ASP A 442 28.76 -2.91 4.67
CA ASP A 442 30.07 -3.49 4.38
C ASP A 442 31.08 -3.20 5.50
N GLN A 443 31.07 -1.97 6.02
CA GLN A 443 31.88 -1.58 7.17
C GLN A 443 31.49 -2.38 8.42
N ALA A 444 30.19 -2.55 8.69
CA ALA A 444 29.70 -3.32 9.82
C ALA A 444 30.11 -4.80 9.70
N LEU A 445 29.98 -5.40 8.51
CA LEU A 445 30.37 -6.79 8.26
C LEU A 445 31.88 -7.01 8.40
N ALA A 446 32.70 -6.05 7.93
CA ALA A 446 34.14 -6.07 8.14
C ALA A 446 34.50 -5.93 9.62
N GLY A 447 33.79 -5.07 10.36
CA GLY A 447 33.91 -4.91 11.81
C GLY A 447 33.61 -6.21 12.56
N VAL A 448 32.49 -6.87 12.25
CA VAL A 448 32.12 -8.19 12.81
C VAL A 448 33.23 -9.21 12.59
N LYS A 449 33.73 -9.35 11.35
CA LYS A 449 34.82 -10.30 11.04
C LYS A 449 36.11 -9.99 11.80
N ASN A 450 36.44 -8.71 11.96
CA ASN A 450 37.62 -8.30 12.73
C ASN A 450 37.46 -8.63 14.22
N CYS A 451 36.31 -8.33 14.83
CA CYS A 451 36.04 -8.66 16.22
C CYS A 451 36.04 -10.19 16.46
N GLU A 452 35.47 -10.98 15.54
CA GLU A 452 35.53 -12.45 15.61
C GLU A 452 36.98 -12.97 15.57
N ARG A 453 37.81 -12.39 14.71
CA ARG A 453 39.24 -12.71 14.65
C ARG A 453 39.96 -12.34 15.94
N GLU A 454 39.72 -11.14 16.48
CA GLU A 454 40.33 -10.69 17.73
C GLU A 454 39.89 -11.54 18.94
N LEU A 455 38.61 -11.93 18.99
CA LEU A 455 38.09 -12.87 20.00
C LEU A 455 38.76 -14.24 19.88
N GLN A 456 38.98 -14.74 18.67
CA GLN A 456 39.67 -16.01 18.44
C GLN A 456 41.14 -15.93 18.83
N GLU A 457 41.83 -14.84 18.46
CA GLU A 457 43.21 -14.57 18.88
C GLU A 457 43.31 -14.46 20.41
N TYR A 458 42.33 -13.82 21.07
CA TYR A 458 42.25 -13.74 22.53
C TYR A 458 42.09 -15.12 23.17
N LEU A 459 41.19 -15.95 22.64
CA LEU A 459 40.99 -17.32 23.12
C LEU A 459 42.29 -18.13 23.02
N ASP A 460 43.02 -18.00 21.92
CA ASP A 460 44.28 -18.71 21.72
C ASP A 460 45.39 -18.18 22.64
N ARG A 461 45.38 -16.88 23.00
CA ARG A 461 46.24 -16.34 24.08
C ARG A 461 45.89 -16.97 25.42
N GLN A 462 44.60 -17.09 25.76
CA GLN A 462 44.19 -17.67 27.04
C GLN A 462 44.45 -19.19 27.12
N LYS A 463 44.26 -19.94 26.02
CA LYS A 463 44.66 -21.36 25.93
C LYS A 463 46.14 -21.56 26.26
N LYS A 464 47.01 -20.69 25.75
CA LYS A 464 48.45 -20.72 26.04
C LYS A 464 48.74 -20.35 27.50
N ARG A 465 48.09 -19.31 28.03
CA ARG A 465 48.28 -18.83 29.40
C ARG A 465 47.86 -19.87 30.46
N LEU A 466 46.76 -20.57 30.23
CA LEU A 466 46.23 -21.58 31.15
C LEU A 466 46.80 -23.00 30.86
N GLY A 467 47.62 -23.16 29.82
CA GLY A 467 48.15 -24.46 29.40
C GLY A 467 47.07 -25.44 28.93
N CYS A 468 45.88 -24.97 28.58
CA CYS A 468 44.72 -25.78 28.25
C CYS A 468 44.29 -25.58 26.79
N LYS A 469 44.45 -26.61 25.95
CA LYS A 469 44.05 -26.55 24.54
C LYS A 469 42.55 -26.72 24.31
N ASN A 470 41.84 -27.34 25.26
CA ASN A 470 40.43 -27.71 25.15
C ASN A 470 39.47 -26.59 25.57
N MET A 471 39.90 -25.33 25.55
CA MET A 471 39.00 -24.20 25.80
C MET A 471 38.28 -23.77 24.52
N SER A 472 36.99 -23.49 24.66
CA SER A 472 36.17 -22.92 23.58
C SER A 472 35.24 -21.85 24.11
N TYR A 473 34.77 -20.98 23.23
CA TYR A 473 33.66 -20.10 23.57
C TYR A 473 32.35 -20.88 23.67
N TRP A 474 31.49 -20.45 24.59
CA TRP A 474 30.18 -21.02 24.84
C TRP A 474 29.12 -19.92 24.99
N GLY A 475 27.89 -20.25 24.62
CA GLY A 475 26.68 -19.49 24.96
C GLY A 475 25.85 -19.03 23.77
N THR A 476 24.69 -18.45 24.07
CA THR A 476 23.71 -17.93 23.09
C THR A 476 23.21 -16.54 23.53
N GLY A 477 22.79 -15.72 22.56
CA GLY A 477 22.29 -14.36 22.81
C GLY A 477 23.28 -13.49 23.58
N ARG A 478 22.84 -12.97 24.75
CA ARG A 478 23.64 -12.12 25.64
C ARG A 478 24.74 -12.87 26.41
N ASN A 479 24.70 -14.19 26.40
CA ASN A 479 25.67 -15.04 27.11
C ASN A 479 26.71 -15.66 26.17
N ARG A 480 26.84 -15.20 24.92
CA ARG A 480 27.84 -15.70 23.96
C ARG A 480 29.27 -15.33 24.40
N TYR A 481 30.25 -16.04 23.83
CA TYR A 481 31.69 -15.79 24.05
C TYR A 481 32.16 -15.90 25.51
N GLN A 482 31.49 -16.71 26.33
CA GLN A 482 32.05 -17.12 27.62
C GLN A 482 33.10 -18.19 27.40
N MET A 483 34.28 -18.05 28.02
CA MET A 483 35.36 -19.04 27.90
C MET A 483 35.03 -20.25 28.78
N GLU A 484 34.75 -21.40 28.16
CA GLU A 484 34.52 -22.66 28.85
C GLU A 484 35.86 -23.34 29.15
N VAL A 485 36.19 -23.43 30.44
CA VAL A 485 37.46 -23.98 30.96
C VAL A 485 37.17 -25.29 31.69
N PRO A 486 37.87 -26.40 31.40
CA PRO A 486 37.65 -27.67 32.10
C PRO A 486 38.02 -27.58 33.58
N ASP A 487 37.31 -28.31 34.44
CA ASP A 487 37.61 -28.43 35.89
C ASP A 487 38.99 -29.08 36.17
N SER A 488 39.62 -29.69 35.16
CA SER A 488 40.99 -30.22 35.27
C SER A 488 42.05 -29.12 35.39
N VAL A 489 41.73 -27.88 35.04
CA VAL A 489 42.60 -26.71 35.26
C VAL A 489 42.49 -26.29 36.72
N SER A 490 43.61 -26.31 37.45
CA SER A 490 43.64 -25.92 38.86
C SER A 490 43.19 -24.47 39.06
N GLU A 491 42.33 -24.22 40.05
CA GLU A 491 41.87 -22.87 40.41
C GLU A 491 43.02 -21.91 40.74
N ARG A 492 44.17 -22.44 41.21
CA ARG A 492 45.37 -21.63 41.48
C ARG A 492 46.03 -21.06 40.22
N ASN A 493 45.77 -21.66 39.06
CA ASN A 493 46.31 -21.21 37.77
C ASN A 493 45.37 -20.22 37.07
N ILE A 494 44.18 -19.97 37.61
CA ILE A 494 43.19 -19.06 37.06
C ILE A 494 43.51 -17.65 37.58
N PRO A 495 43.83 -16.68 36.71
CA PRO A 495 44.12 -15.32 37.14
C PRO A 495 42.91 -14.63 37.78
N GLU A 496 43.14 -13.70 38.70
CA GLU A 496 42.07 -12.96 39.42
C GLU A 496 41.14 -12.15 38.50
N GLU A 497 41.59 -11.80 37.29
CA GLU A 497 40.79 -11.08 36.28
C GLU A 497 39.66 -11.93 35.65
N TYR A 498 39.59 -13.23 35.95
CA TYR A 498 38.61 -14.17 35.43
C TYR A 498 37.38 -14.24 36.34
N GLU A 499 36.26 -13.70 35.86
CA GLU A 499 34.99 -13.73 36.57
C GLU A 499 34.16 -14.95 36.15
N VAL A 500 33.71 -15.76 37.12
CA VAL A 500 32.83 -16.90 36.86
C VAL A 500 31.41 -16.39 36.56
N LYS A 501 30.88 -16.72 35.39
CA LYS A 501 29.46 -16.45 35.05
C LYS A 501 28.56 -17.66 35.28
N SER A 502 29.05 -18.88 35.03
CA SER A 502 28.28 -20.10 35.27
C SER A 502 29.18 -21.33 35.41
N THR A 503 28.62 -22.40 35.98
CA THR A 503 29.33 -23.66 36.19
C THR A 503 28.48 -24.84 35.69
N LYS A 504 29.11 -25.81 35.03
CA LYS A 504 28.53 -27.08 34.62
C LYS A 504 29.45 -28.19 35.10
N LYS A 505 28.92 -29.38 35.38
CA LYS A 505 29.77 -30.51 35.82
C LYS A 505 30.90 -30.76 34.80
N GLY A 506 32.15 -30.59 35.23
CA GLY A 506 33.36 -30.75 34.42
C GLY A 506 33.88 -29.45 33.78
N TRP A 507 33.17 -28.33 33.88
CA TRP A 507 33.49 -27.08 33.18
C TRP A 507 33.04 -25.83 33.95
N LYS A 508 33.90 -24.80 33.99
CA LYS A 508 33.56 -23.46 34.49
C LYS A 508 33.63 -22.44 33.37
N ARG A 509 32.70 -21.49 33.37
CA ARG A 509 32.60 -20.47 32.32
C ARG A 509 33.04 -19.13 32.87
N TYR A 510 34.06 -18.58 32.24
CA TYR A 510 34.70 -17.36 32.66
C TYR A 510 34.56 -16.26 31.63
N VAL A 511 34.59 -15.03 32.13
CA VAL A 511 34.67 -13.81 31.34
C VAL A 511 35.73 -12.91 31.98
N THR A 512 36.48 -12.23 31.14
CA THR A 512 37.45 -11.19 31.53
C THR A 512 36.98 -9.85 30.98
N LYS A 513 37.47 -8.75 31.56
CA LYS A 513 37.19 -7.39 31.07
C LYS A 513 37.53 -7.20 29.58
N GLU A 514 38.57 -7.86 29.09
CA GLU A 514 38.96 -7.81 27.67
C GLU A 514 37.97 -8.58 26.79
N SER A 515 37.58 -9.80 27.18
CA SER A 515 36.56 -10.56 26.44
C SER A 515 35.19 -9.87 26.43
N GLU A 516 34.80 -9.23 27.54
CA GLU A 516 33.56 -8.46 27.65
C GLU A 516 33.58 -7.23 26.74
N ARG A 517 34.71 -6.51 26.68
CA ARG A 517 34.89 -5.38 25.77
C ARG A 517 34.82 -5.82 24.30
N LEU A 518 35.57 -6.86 23.91
CA LEU A 518 35.55 -7.38 22.54
C LEU A 518 34.16 -7.88 22.13
N PHE A 519 33.44 -8.52 23.06
CA PHE A 519 32.07 -8.93 22.83
C PHE A 519 31.10 -7.74 22.70
N SER A 520 31.27 -6.69 23.49
CA SER A 520 30.48 -5.47 23.37
C SER A 520 30.74 -4.74 22.04
N GLU A 521 31.99 -4.71 21.57
CA GLU A 521 32.34 -4.15 20.26
C GLU A 521 31.72 -4.98 19.12
N LEU A 522 31.78 -6.32 19.21
CA LEU A 522 31.10 -7.23 18.28
C LEU A 522 29.58 -6.97 18.23
N GLN A 523 28.93 -6.86 19.39
CA GLN A 523 27.50 -6.55 19.47
C GLN A 523 27.18 -5.21 18.80
N GLY A 524 27.98 -4.17 19.01
CA GLY A 524 27.78 -2.88 18.36
C GLY A 524 27.91 -2.94 16.83
N PHE A 525 28.77 -3.79 16.28
CA PHE A 525 28.84 -4.01 14.83
C PHE A 525 27.69 -4.89 14.30
N GLU A 526 27.25 -5.90 15.07
CA GLU A 526 26.06 -6.68 14.73
C GLU A 526 24.81 -5.81 14.69
N GLU A 527 24.62 -4.92 15.68
CA GLU A 527 23.51 -3.96 15.72
C GLU A 527 23.54 -3.02 14.51
N LYS A 528 24.72 -2.48 14.15
CA LYS A 528 24.86 -1.64 12.94
C LYS A 528 24.54 -2.41 11.66
N ARG A 529 24.97 -3.67 11.57
CA ARG A 529 24.68 -4.55 10.42
C ARG A 529 23.18 -4.78 10.30
N ASP A 530 22.53 -5.11 11.41
CA ASP A 530 21.11 -5.45 11.44
C ASP A 530 20.27 -4.20 11.12
N ALA A 531 20.63 -3.04 11.67
CA ALA A 531 20.01 -1.75 11.33
C ALA A 531 20.18 -1.37 9.85
N ALA A 532 21.34 -1.66 9.24
CA ALA A 532 21.52 -1.43 7.80
C ALA A 532 20.66 -2.37 6.95
N CYS A 533 20.51 -3.64 7.34
CA CYS A 533 19.58 -4.57 6.68
C CYS A 533 18.12 -4.12 6.80
N GLU A 534 17.70 -3.65 7.98
CA GLU A 534 16.35 -3.12 8.21
C GLU A 534 16.07 -1.90 7.35
N ARG A 535 16.98 -0.92 7.33
CA ARG A 535 16.87 0.26 6.46
C ARG A 535 16.79 -0.12 4.99
N LEU A 536 17.60 -1.06 4.51
CA LEU A 536 17.50 -1.53 3.13
C LEU A 536 16.17 -2.24 2.85
N HIS A 537 15.62 -2.94 3.84
CA HIS A 537 14.30 -3.54 3.74
C HIS A 537 13.22 -2.45 3.62
N GLU A 538 13.30 -1.40 4.42
CA GLU A 538 12.39 -0.24 4.35
C GLU A 538 12.54 0.54 3.05
N GLU A 539 13.78 0.84 2.61
CA GLU A 539 14.05 1.51 1.34
C GLU A 539 13.53 0.71 0.14
N ALA A 540 13.66 -0.62 0.17
CA ALA A 540 13.11 -1.48 -0.86
C ALA A 540 11.60 -1.38 -0.97
N LEU A 541 10.93 -1.22 0.17
CA LEU A 541 9.48 -1.10 0.22
C LEU A 541 8.98 0.33 -0.08
N LEU A 542 9.82 1.35 0.07
CA LEU A 542 9.48 2.76 -0.15
C LEU A 542 9.70 3.26 -1.60
N GLN A 543 10.58 2.59 -2.36
CA GLN A 543 10.91 3.03 -3.73
C GLN A 543 9.96 2.49 -4.81
N LEU A 544 9.15 1.47 -4.49
CA LEU A 544 8.04 0.98 -5.32
C LEU A 544 6.77 1.77 -5.00
#